data_AF-F6H979-F1
#
_entry.id   AF-F6H979-F1
#
_cell.length_a   1.000
_cell.length_b   1.000
_cell.length_c   1.000
_cell.angle_alpha   90.00
_cell.angle_beta   90.00
_cell.angle_gamma   90.00
#
_symmetry.space_group_name_H-M   'P 1'
#
loop_
_entity.id
_entity.type
_entity.pdbx_description
1 polymer ?
#
loop_
_entity_poly.entity_id
_entity_poly.type
_entity_poly.pdbx_seq_one_letter_code
_entity_poly.pdbx_strand_id
1 'polypeptide(L)'
;MKRELQAVERDIAEAEVVRNGWEEKSWDLDTTIGHKFKELEALSIECNQALRRLKLGNVLQYVLNAKGSSPAEVLGIYHKSTLKPALDSFADDINISSMSKLEELISLQQQSVENAAKIEAKRNHLAALQSSMFYPLQVCATEVKKLVEDVEIETHNVDIVEREVADVLETSKLKLQEAIKQNEEEIQICAWELYALVDSVSKYKEHMASKISEMKSNLSETAGVVSDSYKGSLSAQFGITLDTSH
;
A
#
# COMPACT_ATOMS: atom_id res chain seq x y z
N MET A 1 38.14 -93.85 97.03
CA MET A 1 37.90 -93.36 95.66
C MET A 1 36.43 -93.08 95.32
N LYS A 2 35.43 -93.81 95.83
CA LYS A 2 34.01 -93.61 95.42
C LYS A 2 33.45 -92.19 95.67
N ARG A 3 33.78 -91.55 96.79
CA ARG A 3 33.32 -90.18 97.11
C ARG A 3 33.91 -89.09 96.21
N GLU A 4 35.19 -89.20 95.89
CA GLU A 4 35.89 -88.28 94.97
C GLU A 4 35.35 -88.41 93.55
N LEU A 5 35.10 -89.65 93.10
CA LEU A 5 34.51 -89.92 91.80
C LEU A 5 33.11 -89.30 91.67
N GLN A 6 32.28 -89.42 92.72
CA GLN A 6 30.96 -88.79 92.80
C GLN A 6 31.00 -87.26 92.91
N ALA A 7 32.10 -86.66 93.39
CA ALA A 7 32.27 -85.21 93.38
C ALA A 7 32.59 -84.72 91.97
N VAL A 8 33.54 -85.38 91.29
CA VAL A 8 33.88 -85.10 89.89
C VAL A 8 32.69 -85.28 88.95
N GLU A 9 31.89 -86.33 89.13
CA GLU A 9 30.65 -86.54 88.36
C GLU A 9 29.63 -85.40 88.55
N ARG A 10 29.53 -84.83 89.77
CA ARG A 10 28.67 -83.68 90.03
C ARG A 10 29.20 -82.38 89.42
N ASP A 11 30.51 -82.13 89.51
CA ASP A 11 31.14 -80.95 88.93
C ASP A 11 31.06 -80.96 87.40
N ILE A 12 31.20 -82.15 86.77
CA ILE A 12 31.00 -82.33 85.33
C ILE A 12 29.54 -82.00 84.98
N ALA A 13 28.57 -82.56 85.70
CA ALA A 13 27.16 -82.30 85.44
C ALA A 13 26.81 -80.80 85.60
N GLU A 14 27.37 -80.12 86.60
CA GLU A 14 27.18 -78.67 86.80
C GLU A 14 27.82 -77.85 85.67
N ALA A 15 29.03 -78.21 85.25
CA ALA A 15 29.70 -77.56 84.11
C ALA A 15 28.94 -77.76 82.79
N GLU A 16 28.32 -78.92 82.58
CA GLU A 16 27.46 -79.18 81.41
C GLU A 16 26.18 -78.34 81.44
N VAL A 17 25.54 -78.18 82.59
CA VAL A 17 24.38 -77.30 82.75
C VAL A 17 24.75 -75.85 82.43
N VAL A 18 25.90 -75.37 82.92
CA VAL A 18 26.41 -74.02 82.62
C VAL A 18 26.72 -73.87 81.14
N ARG A 19 27.39 -74.84 80.52
CA ARG A 19 27.69 -74.83 79.07
C ARG A 19 26.40 -74.77 78.25
N ASN A 20 25.43 -75.63 78.54
CA ASN A 20 24.15 -75.66 77.83
C ASN A 20 23.41 -74.31 77.97
N GLY A 21 23.45 -73.68 79.14
CA GLY A 21 22.89 -72.34 79.36
C GLY A 21 23.64 -71.22 78.59
N TRP A 22 24.94 -71.38 78.32
CA TRP A 22 25.68 -70.45 77.44
C TRP A 22 25.42 -70.72 75.96
N GLU A 23 25.25 -71.98 75.56
CA GLU A 23 24.89 -72.36 74.19
C GLU A 23 23.49 -71.83 73.82
N GLU A 24 22.50 -71.96 74.72
CA GLU A 24 21.16 -71.41 74.52
C GLU A 24 21.21 -69.88 74.36
N LYS A 25 21.94 -69.18 75.24
CA LYS A 25 22.15 -67.72 75.12
C LYS A 25 22.87 -67.32 73.83
N SER A 26 23.84 -68.11 73.39
CA SER A 26 24.53 -67.86 72.12
C SER A 26 23.58 -68.01 70.94
N TRP A 27 22.72 -69.03 70.98
CA TRP A 27 21.75 -69.31 69.93
C TRP A 27 20.64 -68.23 69.86
N ASP A 28 20.15 -67.78 71.01
CA ASP A 28 19.19 -66.67 71.11
C ASP A 28 19.79 -65.36 70.59
N LEU A 29 21.07 -65.10 70.92
CA LEU A 29 21.80 -63.93 70.45
C LEU A 29 21.99 -63.99 68.93
N ASP A 30 22.43 -65.11 68.38
CA ASP A 30 22.60 -65.31 66.93
C ASP A 30 21.28 -65.16 66.19
N THR A 31 20.19 -65.68 66.75
CA THR A 31 18.83 -65.54 66.20
C THR A 31 18.39 -64.07 66.18
N THR A 32 18.64 -63.33 67.27
CA THR A 32 18.31 -61.91 67.39
C THR A 32 19.12 -61.07 66.41
N ILE A 33 20.43 -61.32 66.30
CA ILE A 33 21.31 -60.64 65.35
C ILE A 33 20.87 -60.92 63.92
N GLY A 34 20.53 -62.17 63.60
CA GLY A 34 20.02 -62.55 62.28
C GLY A 34 18.73 -61.83 61.91
N HIS A 35 17.80 -61.68 62.86
CA HIS A 35 16.57 -60.90 62.64
C HIS A 35 16.88 -59.42 62.39
N LYS A 36 17.73 -58.81 63.22
CA LYS A 36 18.12 -57.40 63.09
C LYS A 36 18.89 -57.11 61.81
N PHE A 37 19.71 -58.04 61.34
CA PHE A 37 20.40 -57.91 60.06
C PHE A 37 19.42 -57.93 58.87
N LYS A 38 18.39 -58.78 58.91
CA LYS A 38 17.32 -58.78 57.89
C LYS A 38 16.50 -57.49 57.88
N GLU A 39 16.16 -56.96 59.06
CA GLU A 39 15.53 -55.63 59.17
C GLU A 39 16.43 -54.55 58.54
N LEU A 40 17.73 -54.60 58.81
CA LEU A 40 18.70 -53.65 58.26
C LEU A 40 18.81 -53.77 56.74
N GLU A 41 18.76 -54.99 56.20
CA GLU A 41 18.76 -55.24 54.75
C GLU A 41 17.55 -54.63 54.06
N ALA A 42 16.36 -54.81 54.63
CA ALA A 42 15.15 -54.16 54.13
C ALA A 42 15.27 -52.63 54.12
N LEU A 43 15.72 -52.03 55.22
CA LEU A 43 15.94 -50.58 55.33
C LEU A 43 16.99 -50.07 54.34
N SER A 44 18.09 -50.81 54.17
CA SER A 44 19.15 -50.48 53.20
C SER A 44 18.59 -50.43 51.77
N ILE A 45 17.74 -51.40 51.40
CA ILE A 45 17.07 -51.42 50.09
C ILE A 45 16.19 -50.19 49.91
N GLU A 46 15.36 -49.85 50.91
CA GLU A 46 14.49 -48.66 50.86
C GLU A 46 15.30 -47.36 50.73
N CYS A 47 16.36 -47.21 51.54
CA CYS A 47 17.26 -46.05 51.45
C CYS A 47 17.90 -45.94 50.07
N ASN A 48 18.41 -47.05 49.52
CA ASN A 48 19.04 -47.05 48.19
C ASN A 48 18.04 -46.69 47.08
N GLN A 49 16.79 -47.12 47.18
CA GLN A 49 15.74 -46.70 46.25
C GLN A 49 15.46 -45.19 46.34
N ALA A 50 15.39 -44.63 47.55
CA ALA A 50 15.21 -43.20 47.76
C ALA A 50 16.38 -42.39 47.17
N LEU A 51 17.64 -42.82 47.40
CA LEU A 51 18.82 -42.17 46.84
C LEU A 51 18.84 -42.17 45.30
N ARG A 52 18.38 -43.27 44.67
CA ARG A 52 18.22 -43.33 43.21
C ARG A 52 17.16 -42.35 42.69
N ARG A 53 16.04 -42.18 43.41
CA ARG A 53 15.01 -41.19 43.05
C ARG A 53 15.55 -39.76 43.11
N LEU A 54 16.42 -39.49 44.08
CA LEU A 54 17.11 -38.21 44.22
C LEU A 54 18.28 -38.01 43.24
N LYS A 55 18.67 -39.06 42.49
CA LYS A 55 19.77 -39.03 41.51
C LYS A 55 21.12 -38.57 42.09
N LEU A 56 21.38 -38.85 43.37
CA LEU A 56 22.58 -38.42 44.12
C LEU A 56 23.89 -39.16 43.74
N GLY A 57 23.96 -39.70 42.52
CA GLY A 57 25.09 -40.49 42.03
C GLY A 57 25.12 -41.92 42.58
N ASN A 58 25.63 -42.86 41.78
CA ASN A 58 25.69 -44.30 42.12
C ASN A 58 26.71 -44.62 43.24
N VAL A 59 27.48 -43.63 43.70
CA VAL A 59 28.54 -43.79 44.70
C VAL A 59 27.97 -43.83 46.13
N LEU A 60 26.76 -43.31 46.34
CA LEU A 60 26.08 -43.32 47.63
C LEU A 60 25.09 -44.49 47.68
N GLN A 61 25.60 -45.66 48.03
CA GLN A 61 24.78 -46.87 48.18
C GLN A 61 25.15 -47.60 49.48
N TYR A 62 24.15 -47.92 50.29
CA TYR A 62 24.32 -48.83 51.42
C TYR A 62 24.61 -50.24 50.89
N VAL A 63 25.75 -50.80 51.29
CA VAL A 63 26.17 -52.17 50.97
C VAL A 63 26.49 -52.85 52.30
N LEU A 64 25.56 -53.71 52.74
CA LEU A 64 25.69 -54.30 54.07
C LEU A 64 26.75 -55.39 54.12
N ASN A 65 27.55 -55.39 55.19
CA ASN A 65 28.53 -56.43 55.46
C ASN A 65 28.26 -57.09 56.83
N ALA A 66 27.74 -58.31 56.81
CA ALA A 66 27.45 -59.09 58.01
C ALA A 66 28.69 -59.41 58.87
N LYS A 67 29.90 -59.30 58.30
CA LYS A 67 31.17 -59.53 59.00
C LYS A 67 31.82 -58.24 59.52
N GLY A 68 31.17 -57.09 59.35
CA GLY A 68 31.68 -55.81 59.82
C GLY A 68 31.77 -55.77 61.33
N SER A 69 32.86 -55.21 61.86
CA SER A 69 33.09 -55.04 63.31
C SER A 69 32.77 -53.62 63.77
N SER A 70 32.49 -52.70 62.84
CA SER A 70 32.05 -51.33 63.13
C SER A 70 30.81 -50.94 62.31
N PRO A 71 30.01 -49.95 62.76
CA PRO A 71 28.85 -49.48 61.99
C PRO A 71 29.19 -49.01 60.56
N ALA A 72 30.39 -48.45 60.35
CA ALA A 72 30.85 -48.03 59.01
C ALA A 72 31.13 -49.24 58.11
N GLU A 73 31.74 -50.28 58.65
CA GLU A 73 32.00 -51.54 57.92
C GLU A 73 30.70 -52.29 57.64
N VAL A 74 29.77 -52.32 58.60
CA VAL A 74 28.48 -53.00 58.46
C VAL A 74 27.59 -52.31 57.43
N LEU A 75 27.60 -50.97 57.33
CA LEU A 75 26.74 -50.20 56.43
C LEU A 75 27.37 -49.92 55.04
N GLY A 76 28.70 -50.03 54.92
CA GLY A 76 29.46 -49.76 53.70
C GLY A 76 29.63 -48.28 53.36
N ILE A 77 28.78 -47.38 53.91
CA ILE A 77 28.89 -45.93 53.77
C ILE A 77 28.76 -45.24 55.13
N TYR A 78 29.55 -44.20 55.36
CA TYR A 78 29.50 -43.45 56.61
C TYR A 78 28.53 -42.27 56.51
N HIS A 79 27.43 -42.36 57.26
CA HIS A 79 26.36 -41.37 57.27
C HIS A 79 26.87 -39.93 57.48
N LYS A 80 27.79 -39.73 58.45
CA LYS A 80 28.20 -38.39 58.89
C LYS A 80 29.20 -37.70 57.96
N SER A 81 30.08 -38.45 57.28
CA SER A 81 31.12 -37.86 56.42
C SER A 81 30.77 -37.85 54.94
N THR A 82 29.87 -38.74 54.52
CA THR A 82 29.62 -38.97 53.08
C THR A 82 28.18 -38.66 52.72
N LEU A 83 27.21 -39.29 53.39
CA LEU A 83 25.81 -39.15 53.01
C LEU A 83 25.24 -37.78 53.38
N LYS A 84 25.45 -37.32 54.63
CA LYS A 84 24.93 -36.03 55.10
C LYS A 84 25.46 -34.85 54.27
N PRO A 85 26.78 -34.70 54.04
CA PRO A 85 27.29 -33.60 53.22
C PRO A 85 26.77 -33.63 51.78
N ALA A 86 26.57 -34.81 51.19
CA ALA A 86 26.00 -34.92 49.84
C ALA A 86 24.52 -34.49 49.78
N LEU A 87 23.74 -34.82 50.81
CA LEU A 87 22.35 -34.37 50.92
C LEU A 87 22.26 -32.85 51.16
N ASP A 88 23.13 -32.31 52.01
CA ASP A 88 23.20 -30.87 52.28
C ASP A 88 23.57 -30.11 50.98
N SER A 89 24.60 -30.56 50.26
CA SER A 89 25.00 -29.98 48.96
C SER A 89 23.88 -30.05 47.92
N PHE A 90 23.14 -31.15 47.85
CA PHE A 90 22.02 -31.29 46.91
C PHE A 90 20.87 -30.34 47.24
N ALA A 91 20.57 -30.14 48.53
CA ALA A 91 19.57 -29.19 48.97
C ALA A 91 19.97 -27.75 48.61
N ASP A 92 21.25 -27.40 48.80
CA ASP A 92 21.79 -26.10 48.42
C ASP A 92 21.73 -25.89 46.90
N ASP A 93 22.11 -26.88 46.09
CA ASP A 93 22.02 -26.80 44.63
C ASP A 93 20.57 -26.59 44.15
N ILE A 94 19.59 -27.28 44.75
CA ILE A 94 18.17 -27.07 44.47
C ILE A 94 17.77 -25.64 44.81
N ASN A 95 18.19 -25.13 45.97
CA ASN A 95 17.86 -23.78 46.42
C ASN A 95 18.44 -22.74 45.45
N ILE A 96 19.73 -22.84 45.12
CA ILE A 96 20.41 -21.97 44.16
C ILE A 96 19.72 -22.02 42.79
N SER A 97 19.45 -23.21 42.27
CA SER A 97 18.74 -23.39 40.98
C SER A 97 17.34 -22.77 41.00
N SER A 98 16.61 -22.94 42.10
CA SER A 98 15.25 -22.41 42.25
C SER A 98 15.25 -20.88 42.41
N MET A 99 16.20 -20.33 43.16
CA MET A 99 16.39 -18.88 43.29
C MET A 99 16.75 -18.25 41.95
N SER A 100 17.69 -18.84 41.20
CA SER A 100 18.06 -18.35 39.87
C SER A 100 16.87 -18.32 38.90
N LYS A 101 16.03 -19.37 38.90
CA LYS A 101 14.78 -19.37 38.11
C LYS A 101 13.79 -18.32 38.56
N LEU A 102 13.70 -18.05 39.86
CA LEU A 102 12.82 -17.01 40.40
C LEU A 102 13.28 -15.62 39.96
N GLU A 103 14.60 -15.35 40.00
CA GLU A 103 15.18 -14.09 39.52
C GLU A 103 14.95 -13.88 38.02
N GLU A 104 15.05 -14.94 37.23
CA GLU A 104 14.71 -14.91 35.80
C GLU A 104 13.22 -14.57 35.58
N LEU A 105 12.32 -15.22 36.31
CA LEU A 105 10.87 -14.93 36.24
C LEU A 105 10.55 -13.49 36.66
N ILE A 106 11.19 -12.97 37.70
CA ILE A 106 11.04 -11.57 38.12
C ILE A 106 11.50 -10.62 37.00
N SER A 107 12.63 -10.92 36.37
CA SER A 107 13.17 -10.13 35.25
C SER A 107 12.22 -10.12 34.06
N LEU A 108 11.68 -11.28 33.69
CA LEU A 108 10.70 -11.41 32.61
C LEU A 108 9.38 -10.69 32.94
N GLN A 109 8.92 -10.76 34.19
CA GLN A 109 7.73 -10.04 34.64
C GLN A 109 7.93 -8.52 34.53
N GLN A 110 9.09 -8.02 34.97
CA GLN A 110 9.43 -6.60 34.85
C GLN A 110 9.47 -6.15 33.39
N GLN A 111 10.10 -6.94 32.52
CA GLN A 111 10.14 -6.68 31.08
C GLN A 111 8.74 -6.69 30.45
N SER A 112 7.88 -7.61 30.88
CA SER A 112 6.49 -7.68 30.41
C SER A 112 5.70 -6.41 30.76
N VAL A 113 5.86 -5.89 31.98
CA VAL A 113 5.21 -4.64 32.42
C VAL A 113 5.71 -3.45 31.60
N GLU A 114 7.02 -3.34 31.37
CA GLU A 114 7.59 -2.27 30.55
C GLU A 114 7.08 -2.33 29.10
N ASN A 115 7.00 -3.54 28.52
CA ASN A 115 6.47 -3.75 27.18
C ASN A 115 4.99 -3.37 27.08
N ALA A 116 4.17 -3.71 28.08
CA ALA A 116 2.77 -3.31 28.13
C ALA A 116 2.62 -1.78 28.16
N ALA A 117 3.43 -1.08 28.96
CA ALA A 117 3.45 0.38 29.00
C ALA A 117 3.84 1.00 27.65
N LYS A 118 4.84 0.44 26.94
CA LYS A 118 5.23 0.88 25.59
C LYS A 118 4.11 0.66 24.57
N ILE A 119 3.39 -0.45 24.64
CA ILE A 119 2.24 -0.73 23.78
C ILE A 119 1.14 0.31 24.01
N GLU A 120 0.80 0.59 25.25
CA GLU A 120 -0.24 1.56 25.60
C GLU A 120 0.12 2.98 25.15
N ALA A 121 1.38 3.40 25.32
CA ALA A 121 1.86 4.68 24.80
C ALA A 121 1.71 4.80 23.27
N LYS A 122 2.07 3.75 22.52
CA LYS A 122 1.89 3.70 21.06
C LYS A 122 0.42 3.73 20.66
N ARG A 123 -0.44 3.05 21.41
CA ARG A 123 -1.90 3.04 21.17
C ARG A 123 -2.49 4.44 21.32
N ASN A 124 -2.10 5.16 22.38
CA ASN A 124 -2.52 6.54 22.62
C ASN A 124 -2.04 7.50 21.53
N HIS A 125 -0.79 7.34 21.07
CA HIS A 125 -0.28 8.14 19.96
C HIS A 125 -1.07 7.90 18.66
N LEU A 126 -1.39 6.64 18.36
CA LEU A 126 -2.18 6.29 17.17
C LEU A 126 -3.61 6.87 17.24
N ALA A 127 -4.24 6.83 18.41
CA ALA A 127 -5.55 7.45 18.63
C ALA A 127 -5.51 8.97 18.40
N ALA A 128 -4.44 9.64 18.87
CA ALA A 128 -4.24 11.08 18.63
C ALA A 128 -4.07 11.40 17.13
N LEU A 129 -3.28 10.60 16.41
CA LEU A 129 -3.12 10.75 14.97
C LEU A 129 -4.44 10.55 14.22
N GLN A 130 -5.19 9.49 14.54
CA GLN A 130 -6.50 9.24 13.94
C GLN A 130 -7.47 10.40 14.17
N SER A 131 -7.51 10.97 15.37
CA SER A 131 -8.31 12.16 15.67
C SER A 131 -7.87 13.36 14.82
N SER A 132 -6.56 13.56 14.65
CA SER A 132 -6.03 14.64 13.82
C SER A 132 -6.32 14.48 12.32
N MET A 133 -6.48 13.25 11.81
CA MET A 133 -6.80 12.97 10.41
C MET A 133 -8.29 13.12 10.09
N PHE A 134 -9.18 12.97 11.06
CA PHE A 134 -10.62 13.04 10.85
C PHE A 134 -11.09 14.44 10.42
N TYR A 135 -10.50 15.49 10.98
CA TYR A 135 -10.83 16.89 10.64
C TYR A 135 -10.45 17.26 9.19
N PRO A 136 -9.22 17.02 8.70
CA PRO A 136 -8.84 17.29 7.31
C PRO A 136 -9.66 16.50 6.29
N LEU A 137 -10.03 15.25 6.59
CA LEU A 137 -10.84 14.44 5.68
C LEU A 137 -12.24 15.03 5.48
N GLN A 138 -12.83 15.58 6.54
CA GLN A 138 -14.14 16.21 6.45
C GLN A 138 -14.08 17.53 5.66
N VAL A 139 -13.05 18.35 5.88
CA VAL A 139 -12.84 19.60 5.12
C VAL A 139 -12.61 19.30 3.63
N CYS A 140 -11.75 18.32 3.32
CA CYS A 140 -11.49 17.89 1.95
C CYS A 140 -12.76 17.38 1.26
N ALA A 141 -13.60 16.59 1.96
CA ALA A 141 -14.86 16.13 1.41
C ALA A 141 -15.83 17.28 1.08
N THR A 142 -15.90 18.31 1.94
CA THR A 142 -16.73 19.49 1.68
C THR A 142 -16.20 20.33 0.52
N GLU A 143 -14.89 20.47 0.41
CA GLU A 143 -14.24 21.24 -0.65
C GLU A 143 -14.39 20.56 -2.02
N VAL A 144 -14.23 19.23 -2.08
CA VAL A 144 -14.51 18.44 -3.28
C VAL A 144 -15.97 18.57 -3.70
N LYS A 145 -16.92 18.51 -2.75
CA LYS A 145 -18.35 18.67 -3.07
C LYS A 145 -18.63 20.05 -3.67
N LYS A 146 -18.08 21.11 -3.07
CA LYS A 146 -18.23 22.48 -3.61
C LYS A 146 -17.65 22.59 -5.02
N LEU A 147 -16.47 22.02 -5.26
CA LEU A 147 -15.84 22.06 -6.58
C LEU A 147 -16.70 21.36 -7.64
N VAL A 148 -17.36 20.25 -7.29
CA VAL A 148 -18.29 19.57 -8.20
C VAL A 148 -19.49 20.45 -8.53
N GLU A 149 -20.10 21.08 -7.52
CA GLU A 149 -21.22 22.02 -7.73
C GLU A 149 -20.80 23.20 -8.62
N ASP A 150 -19.62 23.79 -8.39
CA ASP A 150 -19.07 24.88 -9.20
C ASP A 150 -18.83 24.45 -10.67
N VAL A 151 -18.32 23.23 -10.89
CA VAL A 151 -18.10 22.67 -12.24
C VAL A 151 -19.42 22.39 -12.96
N GLU A 152 -20.44 21.88 -12.26
CA GLU A 152 -21.77 21.65 -12.83
C GLU A 152 -22.42 22.96 -13.27
N ILE A 153 -22.31 24.02 -12.46
CA ILE A 153 -22.81 25.36 -12.80
C ILE A 153 -22.09 25.90 -14.03
N GLU A 154 -20.76 25.83 -14.06
CA GLU A 154 -19.98 26.36 -15.18
C GLU A 154 -20.23 25.58 -16.47
N THR A 155 -20.40 24.26 -16.39
CA THR A 155 -20.78 23.42 -17.53
C THR A 155 -22.13 23.89 -18.11
N HIS A 156 -23.10 24.17 -17.25
CA HIS A 156 -24.40 24.69 -17.70
C HIS A 156 -24.29 26.09 -18.33
N ASN A 157 -23.45 26.96 -17.79
CA ASN A 157 -23.19 28.28 -18.38
C ASN A 157 -22.56 28.18 -19.77
N VAL A 158 -21.60 27.27 -19.95
CA VAL A 158 -20.99 27.00 -21.26
C VAL A 158 -22.04 26.53 -22.27
N ASP A 159 -22.91 25.60 -21.89
CA ASP A 159 -24.01 25.13 -22.75
C ASP A 159 -24.95 26.28 -23.19
N ILE A 160 -25.22 27.24 -22.30
CA ILE A 160 -26.02 28.43 -22.63
C ILE A 160 -25.28 29.30 -23.65
N VAL A 161 -24.01 29.61 -23.39
CA VAL A 161 -23.18 30.45 -24.27
C VAL A 161 -23.01 29.79 -25.64
N GLU A 162 -22.80 28.47 -25.71
CA GLU A 162 -22.72 27.74 -26.99
C GLU A 162 -23.99 27.89 -27.81
N ARG A 163 -25.16 27.83 -27.16
CA ARG A 163 -26.45 28.05 -27.83
C ARG A 163 -26.61 29.48 -28.32
N GLU A 164 -26.25 30.47 -27.50
CA GLU A 164 -26.28 31.88 -27.90
C GLU A 164 -25.35 32.17 -29.09
N VAL A 165 -24.15 31.58 -29.09
CA VAL A 165 -23.20 31.69 -30.22
C VAL A 165 -23.78 31.06 -31.48
N ALA A 166 -24.43 29.90 -31.38
CA ALA A 166 -25.08 29.25 -32.52
C ALA A 166 -26.21 30.12 -33.11
N ASP A 167 -27.04 30.71 -32.25
CA ASP A 167 -28.14 31.59 -32.68
C ASP A 167 -27.61 32.87 -33.37
N VAL A 168 -26.55 33.47 -32.82
CA VAL A 168 -25.88 34.65 -33.42
C VAL A 168 -25.25 34.29 -34.77
N LEU A 169 -24.62 33.11 -34.87
CA LEU A 169 -24.01 32.63 -36.11
C LEU A 169 -25.04 32.46 -37.22
N GLU A 170 -26.15 31.77 -36.95
CA GLU A 170 -27.22 31.58 -37.94
C GLU A 170 -27.86 32.93 -38.34
N THR A 171 -28.09 33.82 -37.36
CA THR A 171 -28.61 35.17 -37.63
C THR A 171 -27.66 35.99 -38.52
N SER A 172 -26.35 35.93 -38.25
CA SER A 172 -25.33 36.64 -39.03
C SER A 172 -25.24 36.09 -40.45
N LYS A 173 -25.29 34.77 -40.61
CA LYS A 173 -25.26 34.09 -41.91
C LYS A 173 -26.47 34.48 -42.77
N LEU A 174 -27.67 34.54 -42.20
CA LEU A 174 -28.86 35.00 -42.92
C LEU A 174 -28.74 36.46 -43.37
N LYS A 175 -28.30 37.36 -42.49
CA LYS A 175 -28.07 38.77 -42.84
C LYS A 175 -27.03 38.94 -43.95
N LEU A 176 -25.96 38.14 -43.93
CA LEU A 176 -24.95 38.16 -44.97
C LEU A 176 -25.52 37.69 -46.32
N GLN A 177 -26.32 36.63 -46.33
CA GLN A 177 -26.97 36.14 -47.55
C GLN A 177 -27.93 37.18 -48.14
N GLU A 178 -28.70 37.86 -47.29
CA GLU A 178 -29.60 38.94 -47.70
C GLU A 178 -28.82 40.12 -48.29
N ALA A 179 -27.75 40.56 -47.64
CA ALA A 179 -26.89 41.64 -48.14
C ALA A 179 -26.22 41.30 -49.48
N ILE A 180 -25.75 40.06 -49.65
CA ILE A 180 -25.19 39.58 -50.92
C ILE A 180 -26.26 39.65 -52.02
N LYS A 181 -27.47 39.18 -51.73
CA LYS A 181 -28.57 39.19 -52.70
C LYS A 181 -28.94 40.62 -53.11
N GLN A 182 -29.08 41.52 -52.14
CA GLN A 182 -29.40 42.92 -52.42
C GLN A 182 -28.31 43.59 -53.28
N ASN A 183 -27.03 43.36 -52.95
CA ASN A 183 -25.92 43.91 -53.72
C ASN A 183 -25.90 43.37 -55.16
N GLU A 184 -26.18 42.09 -55.36
CA GLU A 184 -26.29 41.50 -56.69
C GLU A 184 -27.42 42.13 -57.52
N GLU A 185 -28.58 42.38 -56.89
CA GLU A 185 -29.71 43.08 -57.53
C GLU A 185 -29.33 44.52 -57.92
N GLU A 186 -28.66 45.26 -57.03
CA GLU A 186 -28.16 46.62 -57.31
C GLU A 186 -27.14 46.63 -58.46
N ILE A 187 -26.18 45.70 -58.48
CA ILE A 187 -25.20 45.55 -59.57
C ILE A 187 -25.92 45.30 -60.90
N GLN A 188 -26.93 44.43 -60.93
CA GLN A 188 -27.70 44.14 -62.14
C GLN A 188 -28.42 45.38 -62.65
N ILE A 189 -29.07 46.15 -61.78
CA ILE A 189 -29.73 47.41 -62.16
C ILE A 189 -28.72 48.38 -62.76
N CYS A 190 -27.58 48.62 -62.10
CA CYS A 190 -26.54 49.50 -62.62
C CYS A 190 -25.98 49.03 -63.98
N ALA A 191 -25.82 47.72 -64.17
CA ALA A 191 -25.38 47.15 -65.44
C ALA A 191 -26.41 47.40 -66.56
N TRP A 192 -27.70 47.25 -66.27
CA TRP A 192 -28.79 47.55 -67.21
C TRP A 192 -28.85 49.03 -67.58
N GLU A 193 -28.73 49.92 -66.60
CA GLU A 193 -28.71 51.38 -66.82
C GLU A 193 -27.51 51.80 -67.68
N LEU A 194 -26.32 51.25 -67.39
CA LEU A 194 -25.13 51.51 -68.19
C LEU A 194 -25.30 51.02 -69.64
N TYR A 195 -25.88 49.83 -69.83
CA TYR A 195 -26.13 49.29 -71.16
C TYR A 195 -27.09 50.18 -71.96
N ALA A 196 -28.20 50.63 -71.34
CA ALA A 196 -29.16 51.54 -71.96
C ALA A 196 -28.50 52.89 -72.33
N LEU A 197 -27.64 53.42 -71.46
CA LEU A 197 -26.88 54.64 -71.74
C LEU A 197 -25.95 54.45 -72.94
N VAL A 198 -25.18 53.36 -72.98
CA VAL A 198 -24.26 53.06 -74.09
C VAL A 198 -25.00 52.91 -75.42
N ASP A 199 -26.16 52.25 -75.43
CA ASP A 199 -27.02 52.13 -76.62
C ASP A 199 -27.51 53.51 -77.11
N SER A 200 -27.97 54.36 -76.19
CA SER A 200 -28.43 55.71 -76.52
C SER A 200 -27.32 56.61 -77.09
N VAL A 201 -26.11 56.55 -76.51
CA VAL A 201 -24.92 57.28 -76.99
C VAL A 201 -24.51 56.78 -78.37
N SER A 202 -24.58 55.46 -78.60
CA SER A 202 -24.26 54.85 -79.90
C SER A 202 -25.24 55.32 -80.99
N LYS A 203 -26.55 55.31 -80.72
CA LYS A 203 -27.59 55.83 -81.63
C LYS A 203 -27.39 57.31 -81.94
N TYR A 204 -27.08 58.13 -80.93
CA TYR A 204 -26.80 59.54 -81.13
C TYR A 204 -25.55 59.76 -82.01
N LYS A 205 -24.49 58.98 -81.76
CA LYS A 205 -23.25 59.03 -82.56
C LYS A 205 -23.51 58.67 -84.03
N GLU A 206 -24.31 57.64 -84.30
CA GLU A 206 -24.72 57.25 -85.66
C GLU A 206 -25.56 58.32 -86.35
N HIS A 207 -26.56 58.87 -85.65
CA HIS A 207 -27.37 60.00 -86.15
C HIS A 207 -26.49 61.20 -86.51
N MET A 208 -25.56 61.57 -85.63
CA MET A 208 -24.64 62.69 -85.88
C MET A 208 -23.71 62.42 -87.06
N ALA A 209 -23.18 61.20 -87.20
CA ALA A 209 -22.35 60.82 -88.35
C ALA A 209 -23.14 60.92 -89.66
N SER A 210 -24.39 60.45 -89.68
CA SER A 210 -25.30 60.58 -90.81
C SER A 210 -25.56 62.06 -91.16
N LYS A 211 -25.88 62.89 -90.15
CA LYS A 211 -26.13 64.32 -90.35
C LYS A 211 -24.91 65.06 -90.89
N ILE A 212 -23.70 64.74 -90.40
CA ILE A 212 -22.45 65.29 -90.93
C ILE A 212 -22.24 64.87 -92.39
N SER A 213 -22.51 63.61 -92.74
CA SER A 213 -22.42 63.12 -94.11
C SER A 213 -23.40 63.81 -95.05
N GLU A 214 -24.65 64.00 -94.61
CA GLU A 214 -25.68 64.76 -95.33
C GLU A 214 -25.24 66.20 -95.56
N MET A 215 -24.81 66.90 -94.50
CA MET A 215 -24.32 68.28 -94.60
C MET A 215 -23.11 68.39 -95.54
N LYS A 216 -22.18 67.43 -95.50
CA LYS A 216 -21.03 67.38 -96.40
C LYS A 216 -21.46 67.19 -97.85
N SER A 217 -22.45 66.33 -98.10
CA SER A 217 -23.04 66.14 -99.43
C SER A 217 -23.69 67.44 -99.95
N ASN A 218 -24.56 68.05 -99.15
CA ASN A 218 -25.25 69.30 -99.51
C ASN A 218 -24.27 70.45 -99.75
N LEU A 219 -23.19 70.54 -98.95
CA LEU A 219 -22.12 71.52 -99.15
C LEU A 219 -21.37 71.25 -100.44
N SER A 220 -21.02 69.99 -100.73
CA SER A 220 -20.37 69.60 -101.98
C SER A 220 -21.25 69.91 -103.19
N GLU A 221 -22.55 69.67 -103.11
CA GLU A 221 -23.53 69.99 -104.15
C GLU A 221 -23.65 71.50 -104.35
N THR A 222 -23.82 72.27 -103.27
CA THR A 222 -23.89 73.75 -103.33
C THR A 222 -22.60 74.34 -103.93
N ALA A 223 -21.43 73.83 -103.50
CA ALA A 223 -20.15 74.24 -104.07
C ALA A 223 -20.06 73.89 -105.56
N GLY A 224 -20.59 72.74 -105.98
CA GLY A 224 -20.75 72.35 -107.38
C GLY A 224 -21.63 73.34 -108.16
N VAL A 225 -22.84 73.62 -107.69
CA VAL A 225 -23.79 74.57 -108.32
C VAL A 225 -23.20 75.98 -108.41
N VAL A 226 -22.51 76.45 -107.37
CA VAL A 226 -21.84 77.77 -107.37
C VAL A 226 -20.69 77.77 -108.37
N SER A 227 -19.87 76.72 -108.41
CA SER A 227 -18.81 76.55 -109.41
C SER A 227 -19.37 76.55 -110.84
N ASP A 228 -20.44 75.82 -111.09
CA ASP A 228 -21.06 75.73 -112.41
C ASP A 228 -21.77 77.03 -112.80
N SER A 229 -22.42 77.72 -111.86
CA SER A 229 -22.99 79.06 -112.06
C SER A 229 -21.90 80.10 -112.32
N TYR A 230 -20.73 79.99 -111.65
CA TYR A 230 -19.58 80.84 -111.92
C TYR A 230 -19.01 80.57 -113.31
N LYS A 231 -18.87 79.30 -113.73
CA LYS A 231 -18.49 78.94 -115.12
C LYS A 231 -19.50 79.45 -116.15
N GLY A 232 -20.80 79.33 -115.87
CA GLY A 232 -21.88 79.84 -116.72
C GLY A 232 -21.89 81.37 -116.79
N SER A 233 -21.64 82.05 -115.66
CA SER A 233 -21.51 83.52 -115.59
C SER A 233 -20.24 84.00 -116.28
N LEU A 234 -19.13 83.28 -116.18
CA LEU A 234 -17.91 83.55 -116.95
C LEU A 234 -18.18 83.43 -118.45
N SER A 235 -18.94 82.40 -118.86
CA SER A 235 -19.35 82.18 -120.26
C SER A 235 -20.32 83.25 -120.77
N ALA A 236 -21.09 83.90 -119.87
CA ALA A 236 -22.00 84.99 -120.20
C ALA A 236 -21.31 86.38 -120.17
N GLN A 237 -20.28 86.58 -119.35
CA GLN A 237 -19.55 87.84 -119.21
C GLN A 237 -18.40 87.97 -120.22
N PHE A 238 -17.82 86.86 -120.65
CA PHE A 238 -16.96 86.76 -121.83
C PHE A 238 -17.71 85.90 -122.84
N GLY A 239 -18.34 86.51 -123.84
CA GLY A 239 -19.06 85.80 -124.90
C GLY A 239 -18.17 84.80 -125.62
N ILE A 240 -18.08 83.59 -125.08
CA ILE A 240 -17.41 82.45 -125.69
C ILE A 240 -18.49 81.37 -125.82
N THR A 241 -19.20 81.42 -126.94
CA THR A 241 -19.74 80.21 -127.54
C THR A 241 -18.58 79.25 -127.76
N LEU A 242 -18.54 78.18 -126.97
CA LEU A 242 -17.87 76.94 -127.37
C LEU A 242 -18.93 75.86 -127.40
N ASP A 243 -19.53 75.77 -128.58
CA ASP A 243 -20.00 74.52 -129.13
C ASP A 243 -18.83 73.53 -129.12
N THR A 244 -18.95 72.44 -128.37
CA THR A 244 -18.36 71.15 -128.74
C THR A 244 -19.07 70.03 -127.97
N SER A 245 -19.94 69.35 -128.71
CA SER A 245 -20.04 67.90 -128.73
C SER A 245 -18.68 67.20 -128.57
N HIS A 246 -18.55 66.39 -127.52
CA HIS A 246 -18.20 64.95 -127.56
C HIS A 246 -18.18 64.34 -126.17
#